data_AF-A0A7K0X366-F1
#
_entry.id   AF-A0A7K0X366-F1
#
_cell.length_a   1.000
_cell.length_b   1.000
_cell.length_c   1.000
_cell.angle_alpha   90.00
_cell.angle_beta   90.00
_cell.angle_gamma   90.00
#
_symmetry.space_group_name_H-M   'P 1'
#
loop_
_entity.id
_entity.type
_entity.pdbx_description
1 polymer ?
#
loop_
_entity_poly.entity_id
_entity_poly.type
_entity_poly.pdbx_seq_one_letter_code
_entity_poly.pdbx_strand_id
1 'polypeptide(L)'
;MERRWRAVRKDAGLDWVKPHMFRKTVATLIDRLADKEIAARQLGHSSSAITAEFYIEKDWSAPAVGHILEAFAGPRRHPEPDKYDQ
;
A
#
# COMPACT_ATOMS: atom_id res chain seq x y z
N MET A 1 -21.41 20.31 2.73
CA MET A 1 -20.45 19.49 1.96
C MET A 1 -21.11 18.32 1.23
N GLU A 2 -21.92 17.50 1.90
CA GLU A 2 -22.52 16.29 1.33
C GLU A 2 -23.41 16.52 0.09
N ARG A 3 -24.19 17.62 0.06
CA ARG A 3 -25.05 17.97 -1.08
C ARG A 3 -24.25 18.28 -2.35
N ARG A 4 -23.16 19.05 -2.21
CA ARG A 4 -22.23 19.40 -3.31
C ARG A 4 -21.47 18.17 -3.81
N TRP A 5 -21.03 17.31 -2.90
CA TRP A 5 -20.39 16.03 -3.26
C TRP A 5 -21.33 15.11 -4.07
N ARG A 6 -22.60 15.01 -3.68
CA ARG A 6 -23.59 14.23 -4.44
C ARG A 6 -23.80 14.79 -5.84
N ALA A 7 -23.92 16.12 -5.99
CA ALA A 7 -24.06 16.76 -7.29
C ALA A 7 -22.85 16.49 -8.20
N VAL A 8 -21.63 16.76 -7.71
CA VAL A 8 -20.39 16.56 -8.49
C VAL A 8 -20.23 15.10 -8.95
N ARG A 9 -20.52 14.12 -8.09
CA ARG A 9 -20.46 12.71 -8.49
C ARG A 9 -21.49 12.36 -9.55
N LYS A 10 -22.71 12.88 -9.43
CA LYS A 10 -23.78 12.64 -10.40
C LYS A 10 -23.41 13.22 -11.77
N ASP A 11 -22.95 14.46 -11.78
CA ASP A 11 -22.54 15.17 -13.00
C ASP A 11 -21.34 14.47 -13.68
N ALA A 12 -20.46 13.84 -12.90
CA ALA A 12 -19.31 13.07 -13.39
C ALA A 12 -19.63 11.61 -13.75
N GLY A 13 -20.87 11.13 -13.59
CA GLY A 13 -21.22 9.71 -13.80
C GLY A 13 -20.61 8.75 -12.78
N LEU A 14 -20.24 9.26 -11.60
CA LEU A 14 -19.57 8.55 -10.51
C LEU A 14 -20.49 8.28 -9.32
N ASP A 15 -21.80 8.14 -9.54
CA ASP A 15 -22.79 7.93 -8.47
C ASP A 15 -22.51 6.70 -7.61
N TRP A 16 -21.85 5.68 -8.19
CA TRP A 16 -21.43 4.46 -7.53
C TRP A 16 -20.22 4.66 -6.59
N VAL A 17 -19.46 5.75 -6.74
CA VAL A 17 -18.26 6.01 -5.93
C VAL A 17 -18.64 6.40 -4.52
N LYS A 18 -18.23 5.58 -3.55
CA LYS A 18 -18.42 5.86 -2.11
C LYS A 18 -17.41 6.89 -1.62
N PRO A 19 -17.78 7.78 -0.67
CA PRO A 19 -16.85 8.75 -0.07
C PRO A 19 -15.54 8.14 0.43
N HIS A 20 -15.59 6.93 0.98
CA HIS A 20 -14.40 6.24 1.47
C HIS A 20 -13.43 5.85 0.35
N MET A 21 -13.93 5.42 -0.82
CA MET A 21 -13.08 5.11 -1.98
C MET A 21 -12.39 6.36 -2.51
N PHE A 22 -13.11 7.49 -2.58
CA PHE A 22 -12.51 8.75 -2.98
C PHE A 22 -11.39 9.20 -2.01
N ARG A 23 -11.61 9.08 -0.69
CA ARG A 23 -10.56 9.38 0.30
C ARG A 23 -9.33 8.49 0.15
N LYS A 24 -9.51 7.20 -0.20
CA LYS A 24 -8.40 6.28 -0.50
C LYS A 24 -7.58 6.74 -1.70
N THR A 25 -8.25 7.07 -2.80
CA THR A 25 -7.59 7.57 -4.02
C THR A 25 -6.82 8.85 -3.75
N VAL A 26 -7.43 9.82 -3.05
CA VAL A 26 -6.76 11.09 -2.72
C VAL A 26 -5.55 10.86 -1.81
N ALA A 27 -5.68 10.06 -0.76
CA ALA A 27 -4.57 9.78 0.15
C ALA A 27 -3.39 9.10 -0.56
N THR A 28 -3.68 8.11 -1.40
CA THR A 28 -2.66 7.40 -2.19
C THR A 28 -1.93 8.34 -3.16
N LEU A 29 -2.66 9.24 -3.84
CA LEU A 29 -2.05 10.21 -4.74
C LEU A 29 -1.15 11.19 -3.99
N ILE A 30 -1.58 11.69 -2.83
CA ILE A 30 -0.78 12.60 -2.01
C ILE A 30 0.48 11.90 -1.48
N ASP A 31 0.37 10.67 -0.98
CA ASP A 31 1.52 9.91 -0.49
C ASP A 31 2.56 9.66 -1.59
N ARG A 32 2.12 9.33 -2.80
CA ARG A 32 3.01 9.13 -3.96
C ARG A 32 3.70 10.41 -4.42
N LEU A 33 3.03 11.55 -4.35
CA LEU A 33 3.55 12.83 -4.84
C LEU A 33 4.29 13.64 -3.77
N ALA A 34 4.05 13.33 -2.49
CA ALA A 34 4.67 13.96 -1.35
C ALA A 34 4.94 12.91 -0.26
N ASP A 35 4.08 12.84 0.76
CA ASP A 35 4.21 11.86 1.84
C ASP A 35 2.90 11.63 2.61
N LYS A 36 2.87 10.54 3.37
CA LYS A 36 1.78 10.14 4.27
C LYS A 36 1.43 11.14 5.37
N GLU A 37 2.34 12.01 5.81
CA GLU A 37 2.05 13.03 6.83
C GLU A 37 1.19 14.16 6.21
N ILE A 38 1.50 14.57 4.99
CA ILE A 38 0.66 15.50 4.22
C ILE A 38 -0.71 14.88 3.97
N ALA A 39 -0.75 13.61 3.56
CA ALA A 39 -2.01 12.90 3.33
C ALA A 39 -2.88 12.85 4.59
N ALA A 40 -2.27 12.56 5.76
CA ALA A 40 -2.97 12.51 7.03
C ALA A 40 -3.55 13.87 7.44
N ARG A 41 -2.77 14.95 7.30
CA ARG A 41 -3.24 16.32 7.55
C ARG A 41 -4.39 16.70 6.61
N GLN A 42 -4.30 16.34 5.33
CA GLN A 42 -5.36 16.62 4.36
C GLN A 42 -6.68 15.91 4.69
N LEU A 43 -6.60 14.71 5.28
CA LEU A 43 -7.77 13.96 5.73
C LEU A 43 -8.25 14.34 7.14
N GLY A 44 -7.48 15.16 7.88
CA GLY A 44 -7.78 15.53 9.26
C GLY A 44 -7.54 14.40 10.27
N HIS A 45 -6.64 13.46 9.96
CA HIS A 45 -6.26 12.40 10.90
C HIS A 45 -5.16 12.87 11.85
N SER A 46 -5.24 12.43 13.11
CA SER A 46 -4.23 12.71 14.14
C SER A 46 -2.93 11.93 13.97
N SER A 47 -2.93 10.90 13.11
CA SER A 47 -1.77 10.03 12.88
C SER A 47 -1.70 9.61 11.42
N SER A 48 -0.49 9.66 10.86
CA SER A 48 -0.17 9.09 9.55
C SER A 48 -0.26 7.58 9.53
N ALA A 49 -0.13 6.88 10.67
CA ALA A 49 -0.25 5.43 10.74
C ALA A 49 -1.65 4.94 10.33
N ILE A 50 -2.71 5.63 10.80
CA ILE A 50 -4.11 5.32 10.40
C ILE A 50 -4.30 5.59 8.90
N THR A 51 -3.69 6.65 8.38
CA THR A 51 -3.76 7.01 6.96
C THR A 51 -3.05 5.97 6.09
N ALA A 52 -1.85 5.56 6.50
CA ALA A 52 -1.06 4.54 5.83
C ALA A 52 -1.79 3.18 5.80
N GLU A 53 -2.38 2.76 6.92
CA GLU A 53 -3.01 1.44 7.00
C GLU A 53 -4.35 1.38 6.24
N PHE A 54 -5.20 2.40 6.37
CA PHE A 54 -6.58 2.33 5.89
C PHE A 54 -6.88 3.15 4.64
N TYR A 55 -6.01 4.09 4.26
CA TYR A 55 -6.29 5.05 3.19
C TYR A 55 -5.26 5.05 2.06
N ILE A 56 -4.02 4.60 2.29
CA ILE A 56 -2.97 4.54 1.27
C ILE A 56 -2.92 3.13 0.67
N GLU A 57 -2.83 3.06 -0.66
CA GLU A 57 -2.61 1.81 -1.38
C GLU A 57 -1.23 1.23 -1.04
N LYS A 58 -1.21 -0.05 -0.69
CA LYS A 58 0.05 -0.77 -0.42
C LYS A 58 0.72 -1.11 -1.75
N ASP A 59 1.97 -0.69 -1.91
CA ASP A 59 2.77 -1.09 -3.06
C ASP A 59 3.24 -2.54 -2.87
N TRP A 60 2.77 -3.43 -3.73
CA TRP A 60 3.17 -4.84 -3.73
C TRP A 60 4.37 -5.11 -4.63
N SER A 61 4.89 -4.08 -5.32
CA SER A 61 6.15 -4.19 -6.06
C SER A 61 7.32 -4.17 -5.07
N ALA A 62 7.58 -5.32 -4.46
CA ALA A 62 8.79 -5.50 -3.69
C ALA A 62 9.99 -5.53 -4.67
N PRO A 63 11.02 -4.69 -4.48
CA PRO A 63 12.27 -4.87 -5.20
C PRO A 63 12.82 -6.28 -4.90
N ALA A 64 13.48 -6.91 -5.87
CA ALA A 64 14.07 -8.23 -5.70
C ALA A 64 15.28 -8.18 -4.72
N VAL A 65 14.99 -8.09 -3.43
CA VAL A 65 15.97 -8.01 -2.34
C VAL A 65 16.28 -9.37 -1.71
N GLY A 66 15.85 -10.47 -2.34
CA GLY A 66 16.09 -11.83 -1.87
C GLY A 66 17.58 -12.11 -1.61
N HIS A 67 18.47 -11.51 -2.41
CA HIS A 67 19.93 -11.62 -2.25
C HIS A 67 20.44 -11.13 -0.87
N ILE A 68 19.75 -10.17 -0.23
CA ILE A 68 20.11 -9.70 1.12
C ILE A 68 19.88 -10.83 2.13
N LEU A 69 18.74 -11.53 2.02
CA LEU A 69 18.43 -12.66 2.89
C LEU A 69 19.37 -13.84 2.63
N GLU A 70 19.74 -14.08 1.37
CA GLU A 70 20.72 -15.11 0.98
C GLU A 70 22.10 -14.87 1.60
N ALA A 71 22.53 -13.61 1.70
CA ALA A 71 23.79 -13.25 2.35
C ALA A 71 23.83 -13.62 3.85
N PHE A 72 22.67 -13.69 4.52
CA PHE A 72 22.55 -14.13 5.91
C PHE A 72 22.34 -15.65 6.07
N ALA A 73 21.95 -16.37 5.01
CA ALA A 73 21.53 -17.77 5.09
C ALA A 73 22.67 -18.77 5.32
N GLY A 74 23.94 -18.33 5.26
CA GLY A 74 25.12 -19.21 5.35
C GLY A 74 25.22 -20.18 4.16
N PRO A 75 26.30 -20.97 4.06
CA PRO A 75 26.47 -21.92 2.96
C PRO A 75 25.30 -22.91 2.96
N ARG A 76 24.62 -23.05 1.81
CA ARG A 76 23.63 -24.13 1.62
C ARG A 76 24.31 -25.45 1.97
N ARG A 77 23.92 -26.09 3.08
CA ARG A 77 24.27 -27.48 3.33
C ARG A 77 23.61 -28.30 2.23
N HIS A 78 24.39 -28.74 1.26
CA HIS A 78 23.96 -29.82 0.39
C HIS A 78 23.67 -31.03 1.30
N PRO A 79 22.47 -31.63 1.24
CA PRO A 79 22.29 -32.95 1.83
C PRO A 79 23.29 -33.89 1.15
N GLU A 80 24.08 -34.59 1.97
CA GLU A 80 25.02 -35.61 1.51
C GLU A 80 24.25 -36.66 0.69
N PRO A 81 24.75 -37.13 -0.46
CA PRO A 81 24.08 -38.18 -1.22
C PRO A 81 23.88 -39.42 -0.32
N ASP A 82 22.67 -39.97 -0.38
CA ASP A 82 22.25 -41.07 0.47
C ASP A 82 23.15 -42.29 0.28
N LYS A 83 23.68 -42.82 1.39
CA LYS A 83 24.73 -43.86 1.39
C LYS A 83 24.19 -45.28 1.22
N TYR A 84 22.92 -45.42 0.80
CA TYR A 84 22.21 -46.70 0.77
C TYR A 84 21.82 -47.21 -0.62
N ASP A 85 22.44 -46.69 -1.69
CA ASP A 85 22.27 -47.22 -3.05
C ASP A 85 23.49 -48.06 -3.49
N GLN A 86 23.86 -49.05 -2.66
CA GLN A 86 24.75 -50.17 -3.02
C GLN A 86 24.05 -51.50 -2.80
#